data_AF-A0A662GQG9-F1
#
_entry.id   AF-A0A662GQG9-F1
#
_cell.length_a   1.000
_cell.length_b   1.000
_cell.length_c   1.000
_cell.angle_alpha   90.00
_cell.angle_beta   90.00
_cell.angle_gamma   90.00
#
_symmetry.space_group_name_H-M   'P 1'
#
loop_
_entity.id
_entity.type
_entity.pdbx_description
1 polymer ?
#
loop_
_entity_poly.entity_id
_entity_poly.type
_entity_poly.pdbx_seq_one_letter_code
_entity_poly.pdbx_strand_id
1 'polypeptide(L)'
;KILKNLRFKSGGRRYEIDVVGIKGDKILLIDCKKWRRYPISGVLKAVEKQLERAIAFSKVLEKTQVAKFVNFYNEALLIPMVVTLTVDFKGSCPIVPVSMLKDFLDHFEDFLDNMEVVKVRISKLA
;
A
#
# COMPACT_ATOMS: atom_id res chain seq x y z
N LYS A 1 12.16 6.37 -0.93
CA LYS A 1 11.53 7.56 -0.29
C LYS A 1 10.40 7.12 0.62
N ILE A 2 10.21 7.79 1.76
CA ILE A 2 9.07 7.57 2.66
C ILE A 2 8.22 8.85 2.72
N LEU A 3 6.90 8.71 2.62
CA LEU A 3 5.92 9.77 2.90
C LEU A 3 4.98 9.30 4.01
N LYS A 4 4.48 10.23 4.81
CA LYS A 4 3.54 9.97 5.90
C LYS A 4 2.25 10.74 5.68
N ASN A 5 1.13 10.16 6.10
CA ASN A 5 -0.21 10.75 6.08
C ASN A 5 -0.56 11.35 4.70
N LEU A 6 -0.35 10.55 3.63
CA LEU A 6 -0.62 10.99 2.27
C LEU A 6 -2.14 11.09 2.07
N ARG A 7 -2.64 12.31 1.89
CA ARG A 7 -4.04 12.58 1.61
C ARG A 7 -4.25 12.89 0.13
N PHE A 8 -5.29 12.31 -0.46
CA PHE A 8 -5.67 12.56 -1.85
C PHE A 8 -7.19 12.48 -2.04
N LYS A 9 -7.67 12.97 -3.19
CA LYS A 9 -9.07 12.87 -3.62
C LYS A 9 -9.15 12.01 -4.87
N SER A 10 -10.14 11.14 -4.95
CA SER A 10 -10.43 10.31 -6.14
C SER A 10 -11.92 9.99 -6.17
N GLY A 11 -12.57 10.13 -7.33
CA GLY A 11 -14.01 9.85 -7.48
C GLY A 11 -14.92 10.59 -6.50
N GLY A 12 -14.60 11.85 -6.16
CA GLY A 12 -15.39 12.65 -5.21
C GLY A 12 -15.19 12.29 -3.73
N ARG A 13 -14.39 11.27 -3.40
CA ARG A 13 -14.06 10.88 -2.02
C ARG A 13 -12.66 11.30 -1.62
N ARG A 14 -12.44 11.47 -0.31
CA ARG A 14 -11.11 11.72 0.30
C ARG A 14 -10.57 10.42 0.88
N TYR A 15 -9.28 10.18 0.64
CA TYR A 15 -8.56 9.02 1.12
C TYR A 15 -7.27 9.45 1.83
N GLU A 16 -6.82 8.61 2.76
CA GLU A 16 -5.55 8.76 3.46
C GLU A 16 -4.81 7.42 3.48
N ILE A 17 -3.50 7.49 3.25
CA ILE A 17 -2.57 6.37 3.38
C ILE A 17 -1.51 6.79 4.41
N ASP A 18 -1.43 6.06 5.52
CA ASP A 18 -0.63 6.45 6.69
C ASP A 18 0.86 6.51 6.35
N VAL A 19 1.36 5.52 5.60
CA VAL A 19 2.75 5.49 5.14
C VAL A 19 2.83 5.03 3.69
N VAL A 20 3.61 5.75 2.89
CA VAL A 20 3.96 5.34 1.53
C VAL A 20 5.46 5.11 1.44
N GLY A 21 5.85 3.87 1.11
CA GLY A 21 7.22 3.48 0.84
C GLY A 21 7.47 3.39 -0.66
N ILE A 22 8.54 4.01 -1.15
CA ILE A 22 8.85 4.06 -2.59
C ILE A 22 10.28 3.56 -2.81
N LYS A 23 10.44 2.55 -3.67
CA LYS A 23 11.74 2.01 -4.11
C LYS A 23 11.64 1.59 -5.58
N GLY A 24 12.25 2.37 -6.47
CA GLY A 24 12.16 2.13 -7.92
C GLY A 24 10.73 2.35 -8.44
N ASP A 25 10.15 1.32 -9.03
CA ASP A 25 8.77 1.21 -9.53
C ASP A 25 7.77 0.68 -8.47
N LYS A 26 8.28 0.13 -7.35
CA LYS A 26 7.49 -0.43 -6.26
C LYS A 26 7.07 0.64 -5.26
N ILE A 27 5.77 0.68 -4.96
CA ILE A 27 5.13 1.64 -4.07
C ILE A 27 4.31 0.87 -3.04
N LEU A 28 4.82 0.76 -1.82
CA LEU A 28 4.09 0.22 -0.67
C LEU A 28 3.11 1.25 -0.14
N LEU A 29 1.84 0.86 -0.05
CA LEU A 29 0.76 1.65 0.53
C LEU A 29 0.37 1.01 1.86
N ILE A 30 0.70 1.64 2.98
CA ILE A 30 0.60 1.05 4.30
C ILE A 30 -0.49 1.73 5.12
N ASP A 31 -1.40 0.92 5.67
CA ASP A 31 -2.39 1.29 6.69
C ASP A 31 -1.92 0.77 8.05
N CYS A 32 -1.74 1.66 9.03
CA CYS A 32 -1.25 1.30 10.35
C CYS A 32 -2.44 1.11 11.31
N LYS A 33 -2.58 -0.09 11.89
CA LYS A 33 -3.70 -0.45 12.76
C LYS A 33 -3.24 -0.88 14.13
N LYS A 34 -3.61 -0.10 15.15
CA LYS A 34 -3.40 -0.45 16.56
C LYS A 34 -4.58 -1.27 17.08
N TRP A 35 -4.52 -2.58 16.90
CA TRP A 35 -5.52 -3.51 17.44
C TRP A 35 -4.98 -4.23 18.67
N ARG A 36 -5.79 -4.31 19.73
CA ARG A 36 -5.51 -5.11 20.93
C ARG A 36 -6.31 -6.42 20.95
N ARG A 37 -7.56 -6.35 20.48
CA ARG A 37 -8.46 -7.48 20.16
C ARG A 37 -9.31 -7.03 18.99
N TYR A 38 -9.37 -7.80 17.92
CA TYR A 38 -10.20 -7.46 16.77
C TYR A 38 -10.74 -8.73 16.11
N PRO A 39 -12.04 -8.79 15.78
CA PRO A 39 -12.60 -9.95 15.11
C PRO A 39 -12.03 -10.08 13.70
N ILE A 40 -11.97 -11.31 13.18
CA ILE A 40 -11.51 -11.61 11.82
C ILE A 40 -12.27 -10.77 10.78
N SER A 41 -13.59 -10.58 10.96
CA SER A 41 -14.42 -9.74 10.08
C SER A 41 -13.93 -8.29 10.00
N GLY A 42 -13.43 -7.74 11.11
CA GLY A 42 -12.85 -6.41 11.12
C GLY A 42 -11.51 -6.37 10.39
N VAL A 43 -10.67 -7.40 10.56
CA VAL A 43 -9.40 -7.54 9.86
C VAL A 43 -9.63 -7.57 8.35
N LEU A 44 -10.59 -8.38 7.89
CA LEU A 44 -10.99 -8.47 6.48
C LEU A 44 -11.50 -7.13 5.95
N LYS A 45 -12.31 -6.41 6.72
CA LYS A 45 -12.79 -5.06 6.36
C LYS A 45 -11.67 -4.04 6.23
N ALA A 46 -10.61 -4.16 7.03
CA ALA A 46 -9.45 -3.29 6.91
C ALA A 46 -8.67 -3.56 5.63
N VAL A 47 -8.49 -4.85 5.28
CA VAL A 47 -7.91 -5.28 4.00
C VAL A 47 -8.72 -4.73 2.83
N GLU A 48 -10.03 -4.95 2.80
CA GLU A 48 -10.92 -4.47 1.73
C GLU A 48 -10.78 -2.97 1.51
N LYS A 49 -10.80 -2.17 2.60
CA LYS A 49 -10.60 -0.72 2.53
C LYS A 49 -9.22 -0.33 2.05
N GLN A 50 -8.19 -1.14 2.31
CA GLN A 50 -6.84 -0.85 1.84
C GLN A 50 -6.68 -1.16 0.35
N LEU A 51 -7.32 -2.22 -0.14
CA LEU A 51 -7.43 -2.50 -1.57
C LEU A 51 -8.20 -1.38 -2.29
N GLU A 52 -9.34 -0.92 -1.73
CA GLU A 52 -10.09 0.23 -2.25
C GLU A 52 -9.20 1.49 -2.34
N ARG A 53 -8.40 1.76 -1.30
CA ARG A 53 -7.46 2.88 -1.28
C ARG A 53 -6.40 2.77 -2.38
N ALA A 54 -5.84 1.58 -2.62
CA ALA A 54 -4.87 1.36 -3.69
C ALA A 54 -5.48 1.61 -5.08
N ILE A 55 -6.70 1.11 -5.33
CA ILE A 55 -7.44 1.35 -6.58
C ILE A 55 -7.82 2.83 -6.74
N ALA A 56 -8.19 3.51 -5.66
CA ALA A 56 -8.48 4.94 -5.72
C ALA A 56 -7.22 5.76 -6.01
N PHE A 57 -6.09 5.34 -5.44
CA PHE A 57 -4.80 5.99 -5.62
C PHE A 57 -4.23 5.80 -7.03
N SER A 58 -4.39 4.62 -7.64
CA SER A 58 -3.93 4.36 -9.01
C SER A 58 -4.46 5.38 -10.03
N LYS A 59 -5.72 5.82 -9.85
CA LYS A 59 -6.39 6.80 -10.71
C LYS A 59 -5.80 8.20 -10.64
N VAL A 60 -5.02 8.50 -9.60
CA VAL A 60 -4.51 9.85 -9.33
C VAL A 60 -3.01 9.89 -9.07
N LEU A 61 -2.31 8.75 -9.14
CA LEU A 61 -0.88 8.61 -8.81
C LEU A 61 -0.04 9.72 -9.46
N GLU A 62 -0.15 9.91 -10.77
CA GLU A 62 0.57 10.93 -11.55
C GLU A 62 0.33 12.37 -11.05
N LYS A 63 -0.81 12.63 -10.42
CA LYS A 63 -1.20 13.95 -9.91
C LYS A 63 -0.77 14.18 -8.46
N THR A 64 -0.10 13.20 -7.85
CA THR A 64 0.32 13.28 -6.44
C THR A 64 1.81 13.54 -6.31
N GLN A 65 2.24 13.99 -5.12
CA GLN A 65 3.65 14.17 -4.81
C GLN A 65 4.48 12.87 -4.90
N VAL A 66 3.83 11.69 -4.87
CA VAL A 66 4.50 10.39 -5.01
C VAL A 66 5.16 10.29 -6.38
N ALA A 67 4.53 10.81 -7.44
CA ALA A 67 5.03 10.71 -8.80
C ALA A 67 6.45 11.26 -8.97
N LYS A 68 6.84 12.26 -8.17
CA LYS A 68 8.18 12.86 -8.21
C LYS A 68 9.31 11.91 -7.77
N PHE A 69 8.97 10.80 -7.12
CA PHE A 69 9.92 9.89 -6.51
C PHE A 69 9.89 8.49 -7.11
N VAL A 70 9.01 8.25 -8.07
CA VAL A 70 8.84 6.93 -8.71
C VAL A 70 9.61 6.93 -10.01
N ASN A 71 10.36 5.86 -10.25
CA ASN A 71 11.08 5.71 -11.50
C ASN A 71 10.15 5.10 -12.56
N PHE A 72 9.56 5.96 -13.38
CA PHE A 72 8.53 5.57 -14.34
C PHE A 72 9.12 5.00 -15.64
N TYR A 73 9.72 3.82 -15.57
CA TYR A 73 10.00 3.02 -16.77
C TYR A 73 8.76 2.18 -17.13
N ASN A 74 7.69 2.87 -17.57
CA ASN A 74 6.41 2.35 -18.09
C ASN A 74 5.34 1.90 -17.07
N GLU A 75 5.72 1.31 -15.94
CA GLU A 75 4.76 0.77 -14.97
C GLU A 75 5.18 1.09 -13.53
N ALA A 76 4.20 1.29 -12.65
CA ALA A 76 4.39 1.33 -11.21
C ALA A 76 3.54 0.25 -10.54
N LEU A 77 4.09 -0.40 -9.52
CA LEU A 77 3.44 -1.45 -8.74
C LEU A 77 2.96 -0.87 -7.41
N LEU A 78 1.64 -0.73 -7.25
CA LEU A 78 1.04 -0.33 -5.98
C LEU A 78 0.75 -1.57 -5.14
N ILE A 79 1.34 -1.62 -3.96
CA ILE A 79 1.33 -2.81 -3.10
C ILE A 79 0.63 -2.42 -1.79
N PRO A 80 -0.68 -2.69 -1.65
CA PRO A 80 -1.42 -2.48 -0.42
C PRO A 80 -0.90 -3.39 0.69
N MET A 81 -0.82 -2.85 1.91
CA MET A 81 -0.37 -3.56 3.11
C MET A 81 -1.04 -2.97 4.35
N VAL A 82 -1.30 -3.82 5.34
CA VAL A 82 -1.72 -3.40 6.68
C VAL A 82 -0.61 -3.75 7.67
N VAL A 83 -0.17 -2.79 8.47
CA VAL A 83 0.77 -3.02 9.57
C VAL A 83 0.00 -2.99 10.88
N THR A 84 0.20 -4.00 11.73
CA THR A 84 -0.48 -4.09 13.03
C THR A 84 0.50 -4.18 14.19
N LEU A 85 0.01 -4.17 15.44
CA LEU A 85 0.87 -4.44 16.59
C LEU A 85 1.07 -5.93 16.88
N THR A 86 0.05 -6.77 16.69
CA THR A 86 0.04 -8.15 17.22
C THR A 86 -0.61 -9.18 16.30
N VAL A 87 -1.26 -8.77 15.21
CA VAL A 87 -2.01 -9.68 14.35
C VAL A 87 -1.17 -10.00 13.12
N ASP A 88 -0.83 -11.27 12.98
CA ASP A 88 -0.31 -11.84 11.74
C ASP A 88 -1.47 -12.49 10.98
N PHE A 89 -1.69 -12.07 9.74
CA PHE A 89 -2.68 -12.67 8.87
C PHE A 89 -2.17 -12.67 7.43
N LYS A 90 -2.15 -13.87 6.85
CA LYS A 90 -1.73 -14.10 5.46
C LYS A 90 -2.98 -14.17 4.59
N GLY A 91 -3.26 -13.09 3.87
CA GLY A 91 -4.27 -13.00 2.82
C GLY A 91 -3.68 -12.26 1.60
N SER A 92 -4.50 -11.96 0.60
CA SER A 92 -4.04 -11.28 -0.63
C SER A 92 -3.44 -9.89 -0.37
N CYS A 93 -3.88 -9.21 0.68
CA CYS A 93 -3.21 -8.04 1.24
C CYS A 93 -2.43 -8.46 2.50
N PRO A 94 -1.11 -8.26 2.56
CA PRO A 94 -0.30 -8.63 3.72
C PRO A 94 -0.72 -7.85 4.96
N ILE A 95 -0.94 -8.59 6.06
CA ILE A 95 -1.14 -8.02 7.39
C ILE A 95 0.03 -8.44 8.27
N VAL A 96 0.92 -7.49 8.53
CA VAL A 96 2.21 -7.79 9.15
C VAL A 96 2.33 -7.04 10.48
N PRO A 97 2.59 -7.74 11.61
CA PRO A 97 2.98 -7.09 12.84
C PRO A 97 4.22 -6.21 12.64
N VAL A 98 4.24 -5.04 13.25
CA VAL A 98 5.35 -4.08 13.16
C VAL A 98 6.69 -4.70 13.58
N SER A 99 6.66 -5.67 14.50
CA SER A 99 7.85 -6.41 14.94
C SER A 99 8.46 -7.29 13.84
N MET A 100 7.66 -7.75 12.86
CA MET A 100 8.09 -8.58 11.73
C MET A 100 8.25 -7.76 10.43
N LEU A 101 7.94 -6.47 10.45
CA LEU A 101 7.97 -5.63 9.25
C LEU A 101 9.33 -5.61 8.59
N LYS A 102 10.42 -5.58 9.36
CA LYS A 102 11.78 -5.59 8.82
C LYS A 102 12.03 -6.89 8.04
N ASP A 103 11.80 -8.03 8.68
CA ASP A 103 12.07 -9.34 8.07
C ASP A 103 11.16 -9.58 6.84
N PHE A 104 9.91 -9.13 6.89
CA PHE A 104 9.01 -9.14 5.75
C PHE A 104 9.55 -8.31 4.57
N LEU A 105 10.10 -7.11 4.84
CA LEU A 105 10.68 -6.26 3.81
C LEU A 105 11.98 -6.82 3.25
N ASP A 106 12.77 -7.51 4.07
CA ASP A 106 14.02 -8.16 3.66
C ASP A 106 13.75 -9.34 2.70
N HIS A 107 12.63 -10.05 2.88
CA HIS A 107 12.18 -11.18 2.03
C HIS A 107 11.01 -10.80 1.11
N PHE A 108 10.84 -9.51 0.82
CA PHE A 108 9.64 -9.00 0.17
C PHE A 108 9.35 -9.62 -1.20
N GLU A 109 10.40 -9.84 -1.99
CA GLU A 109 10.28 -10.38 -3.36
C GLU A 109 9.70 -11.80 -3.36
N ASP A 110 9.97 -12.61 -2.33
CA ASP A 110 9.49 -14.00 -2.22
C ASP A 110 7.95 -14.09 -2.10
N PHE A 111 7.32 -13.00 -1.67
CA PHE A 111 5.88 -12.95 -1.47
C PHE A 111 5.12 -12.19 -2.57
N LEU A 112 5.83 -11.47 -3.44
CA LEU A 112 5.22 -10.53 -4.39
C LEU A 112 4.20 -11.20 -5.31
N ASP A 113 4.50 -12.42 -5.79
CA ASP A 113 3.63 -13.19 -6.68
C ASP A 113 2.31 -13.63 -6.03
N ASN A 114 2.27 -13.66 -4.69
CA ASN A 114 1.10 -14.08 -3.92
C ASN A 114 0.29 -12.90 -3.34
N MET A 115 0.68 -11.66 -3.67
CA MET A 115 0.03 -10.45 -3.20
C MET A 115 -0.83 -9.81 -4.27
N GLU A 116 -1.91 -9.16 -3.83
CA GLU A 116 -2.63 -8.22 -4.67
C GLU A 116 -1.75 -7.01 -4.94
N VAL A 117 -1.51 -6.75 -6.22
CA VAL A 117 -0.75 -5.61 -6.71
C VAL A 117 -1.60 -4.86 -7.74
N VAL A 118 -1.75 -3.56 -7.57
CA VAL A 118 -2.41 -2.70 -8.56
C VAL A 118 -1.34 -2.13 -9.49
N LYS A 119 -1.33 -2.62 -10.73
CA LYS A 119 -0.44 -2.13 -11.78
C LYS A 119 -0.97 -0.83 -12.36
N VAL A 120 -0.11 0.17 -12.44
CA VAL A 120 -0.45 1.48 -13.01
C VAL A 120 0.49 1.75 -14.16
N ARG A 121 -0.05 1.82 -15.37
CA ARG A 121 0.68 2.34 -16.52
C ARG A 121 0.77 3.85 -16.38
N ILE A 122 2.00 4.35 -16.48
CA ILE A 122 2.27 5.77 -16.34
C ILE A 122 2.57 6.31 -17.72
N SER A 123 1.80 7.31 -18.12
CA SER A 123 2.08 8.09 -19.32
C SER A 123 3.39 8.81 -19.05
N LYS A 124 4.41 8.68 -19.90
CA LYS A 124 5.64 9.47 -19.76
C LYS A 124 5.26 10.92 -19.47
N LEU A 125 5.69 11.44 -18.33
CA LEU A 125 5.79 12.90 -18.16
C LEU A 125 6.86 13.33 -19.17
N ALA A 126 6.40 13.85 -20.31
CA ALA A 126 7.26 14.54 -21.27
C ALA A 126 7.89 15.76 -20.61
#